data_AF-A0A135VTE7-F1
#
_entry.id   AF-A0A135VTE7-F1
#
_cell.length_a   1.000
_cell.length_b   1.000
_cell.length_c   1.000
_cell.angle_alpha   90.00
_cell.angle_beta   90.00
_cell.angle_gamma   90.00
#
_symmetry.space_group_name_H-M   'P 1'
#
loop_
_entity.id
_entity.type
_entity.pdbx_description
1 polymer ?
#
loop_
_entity_poly.entity_id
_entity_poly.type
_entity_poly.pdbx_seq_one_letter_code
_entity_poly.pdbx_strand_id
1 'polypeptide(L)'
;MKVSKKPTVLMERFPYRYIQVGKLEINGKPDCRIQKVDSYTGRYRDMYLCDNEMQLMTAMEDHDYTCWLDPDNVPAYVHDD
;
A
#
# COMPACT_ATOMS: atom_id res chain seq x y z
N MET A 1 3.94 -25.96 -7.66
CA MET A 1 4.63 -24.79 -7.07
C MET A 1 3.78 -23.56 -7.34
N LYS A 2 3.24 -22.88 -6.32
CA LYS A 2 2.61 -21.56 -6.51
C LYS A 2 3.75 -20.56 -6.77
N VAL A 3 3.86 -20.07 -8.00
CA VAL A 3 4.82 -19.02 -8.33
C VAL A 3 4.37 -17.76 -7.63
N SER A 4 5.03 -17.42 -6.52
CA SER A 4 4.85 -16.10 -5.90
C SER A 4 5.43 -15.06 -6.86
N LYS A 5 4.56 -14.24 -7.47
CA LYS A 5 5.00 -13.14 -8.32
C LYS A 5 5.74 -12.13 -7.44
N LYS A 6 6.99 -11.80 -7.80
CA LYS A 6 7.73 -10.74 -7.11
C LYS A 6 6.96 -9.42 -7.25
N PRO A 7 6.74 -8.67 -6.16
CA PRO A 7 6.07 -7.39 -6.24
C PRO A 7 6.94 -6.38 -7.00
N THR A 8 6.31 -5.59 -7.86
CA THR A 8 6.92 -4.39 -8.45
C THR A 8 6.69 -3.24 -7.49
N VAL A 9 7.77 -2.63 -7.01
CA VAL A 9 7.69 -1.42 -6.18
C VAL A 9 7.56 -0.20 -7.08
N LEU A 10 6.50 0.57 -6.88
CA LEU A 10 6.23 1.79 -7.65
C LEU A 10 6.81 3.03 -6.95
N MET A 11 6.70 3.08 -5.62
CA MET A 11 7.24 4.16 -4.80
C MET A 11 7.53 3.68 -3.38
N GLU A 12 8.55 4.25 -2.75
CA GLU A 12 8.88 4.04 -1.33
C GLU A 12 8.79 5.37 -0.59
N ARG A 13 8.09 5.37 0.56
CA ARG A 13 7.95 6.51 1.46
C ARG A 13 7.88 5.98 2.88
N PHE A 14 9.05 5.79 3.50
CA PHE A 14 9.15 5.18 4.83
C PHE A 14 8.14 5.79 5.82
N PRO A 15 7.34 4.98 6.55
CA PRO A 15 7.42 3.53 6.70
C PRO A 15 6.68 2.69 5.63
N TYR A 16 6.15 3.32 4.59
CA TYR A 16 5.30 2.70 3.56
C TYR A 16 6.02 2.46 2.23
N ARG A 17 5.48 1.54 1.44
CA ARG A 17 5.75 1.43 0.01
C ARG A 17 4.52 0.98 -0.76
N TYR A 18 4.47 1.36 -2.03
CA TYR A 18 3.33 1.17 -2.93
C TYR A 18 3.73 0.18 -4.01
N ILE A 19 2.96 -0.91 -4.16
CA ILE A 19 3.36 -2.04 -5.00
C ILE A 19 2.24 -2.53 -5.91
N GLN A 20 2.63 -3.24 -6.96
CA GLN A 20 1.76 -4.09 -7.76
C GLN A 20 2.22 -5.55 -7.73
N VAL A 21 1.29 -6.49 -7.58
CA VAL A 21 1.53 -7.94 -7.52
C VAL A 21 0.89 -8.65 -8.72
N GLY A 22 1.26 -8.23 -9.93
CA GLY A 22 0.68 -8.77 -11.14
C GLY A 22 -0.79 -8.37 -11.32
N LYS A 23 -1.66 -9.35 -11.57
CA LYS A 23 -3.07 -9.13 -11.91
C LYS A 23 -3.96 -10.06 -11.09
N LEU A 24 -5.11 -9.56 -10.66
CA LEU A 24 -6.17 -10.30 -9.97
C LEU A 24 -6.85 -11.29 -10.93
N GLU A 25 -7.10 -12.50 -10.47
CA GLU A 25 -7.73 -13.56 -11.30
C GLU A 25 -9.20 -13.25 -11.63
N ILE A 26 -9.90 -12.56 -10.72
CA ILE A 26 -11.34 -12.27 -10.83
C ILE A 26 -11.70 -11.28 -11.94
N ASN A 27 -10.80 -10.35 -12.29
CA ASN A 27 -11.11 -9.25 -13.22
C ASN A 27 -9.93 -8.86 -14.13
N GLY A 28 -8.77 -9.50 -13.99
CA GLY A 28 -7.56 -9.21 -14.78
C GLY A 28 -6.93 -7.83 -14.51
N LYS A 29 -7.41 -7.08 -13.51
CA LYS A 29 -6.88 -5.77 -13.14
C LYS A 29 -5.65 -5.92 -12.24
N PRO A 30 -4.80 -4.89 -12.13
CA PRO A 30 -3.62 -4.97 -11.27
C PRO A 30 -3.98 -5.22 -9.80
N ASP A 31 -3.20 -6.06 -9.14
CA ASP A 31 -3.26 -6.27 -7.69
C ASP A 31 -2.42 -5.19 -7.01
N CYS A 32 -3.08 -4.13 -6.54
CA CYS A 32 -2.46 -2.94 -5.97
C CYS A 32 -2.43 -3.02 -4.44
N ARG A 33 -1.25 -2.90 -3.82
CA ARG A 33 -1.13 -2.99 -2.35
C ARG A 33 -0.24 -1.88 -1.79
N ILE A 34 -0.54 -1.48 -0.56
CA ILE A 34 0.33 -0.67 0.28
C ILE A 34 0.95 -1.60 1.31
N GLN A 35 2.27 -1.55 1.45
CA GLN A 35 3.00 -2.28 2.47
C GLN A 35 3.59 -1.32 3.49
N LYS A 36 3.59 -1.73 4.75
CA LYS A 36 4.24 -1.01 5.86
C LYS A 36 5.37 -1.87 6.42
N VAL A 37 6.45 -1.23 6.83
CA VAL A 37 7.53 -1.93 7.54
C VAL A 37 7.02 -2.41 8.90
N ASP A 38 7.19 -3.70 9.18
CA ASP A 38 6.94 -4.27 10.50
C ASP A 38 8.06 -3.81 11.45
N SER A 39 7.68 -3.15 12.55
CA SER A 39 8.63 -2.53 13.48
C SER A 39 9.53 -3.52 14.20
N TYR A 40 9.08 -4.78 14.36
CA TYR A 40 9.84 -5.83 15.03
C TYR A 40 10.86 -6.51 14.09
N THR A 41 10.46 -6.82 12.86
CA THR A 41 11.27 -7.59 11.90
C THR A 41 12.01 -6.73 10.87
N GLY A 42 11.66 -5.46 10.73
CA GLY A 42 12.20 -4.55 9.70
C GLY A 42 11.80 -4.93 8.27
N ARG A 43 10.82 -5.81 8.09
CA ARG A 43 10.36 -6.30 6.78
C ARG A 43 9.02 -5.68 6.42
N TYR A 44 8.86 -5.32 5.15
CA TYR A 44 7.57 -4.87 4.64
C TYR A 44 6.54 -6.01 4.64
N ARG A 45 5.32 -5.70 5.10
CA ARG A 45 4.14 -6.56 5.08
C ARG A 45 2.98 -5.83 4.42
N ASP A 46 2.07 -6.58 3.80
CA ASP A 46 0.83 -6.03 3.25
C ASP A 46 0.03 -5.39 4.38
N MET A 47 -0.20 -4.08 4.25
CA MET A 47 -0.99 -3.27 5.18
C MET A 47 -2.41 -3.08 4.63
N TYR A 48 -2.52 -2.76 3.34
CA TYR A 48 -3.78 -2.46 2.69
C TYR A 48 -3.82 -2.98 1.25
N LEU A 49 -4.94 -3.58 0.85
CA LEU A 49 -5.23 -3.97 -0.53
C LEU A 49 -6.12 -2.89 -1.15
N CYS A 50 -5.63 -2.23 -2.20
CA CYS A 50 -6.40 -1.20 -2.88
C CYS A 50 -7.49 -1.81 -3.77
N ASP A 51 -8.65 -1.17 -3.82
CA ASP A 51 -9.79 -1.56 -4.66
C ASP A 51 -9.45 -1.45 -6.16
N ASN A 52 -8.61 -0.49 -6.54
CA ASN A 52 -8.19 -0.24 -7.91
C ASN A 52 -6.90 0.59 -7.99
N GLU A 53 -6.38 0.76 -9.21
CA GLU A 53 -5.20 1.57 -9.49
C GLU A 53 -5.36 3.05 -9.11
N MET A 54 -6.55 3.63 -9.27
CA MET A 54 -6.78 5.04 -8.92
C MET A 54 -6.60 5.26 -7.42
N GLN A 55 -7.09 4.35 -6.57
CA GLN A 55 -6.89 4.45 -5.12
C GLN A 55 -5.40 4.38 -4.75
N LEU A 56 -4.63 3.51 -5.42
CA LEU A 56 -3.19 3.42 -5.19
C LEU A 56 -2.49 4.72 -5.59
N MET A 57 -2.85 5.30 -6.75
CA MET A 57 -2.30 6.58 -7.21
C MET A 57 -2.62 7.71 -6.23
N THR A 58 -3.86 7.79 -5.72
CA THR A 58 -4.23 8.76 -4.68
C THR A 58 -3.39 8.58 -3.42
N ALA A 59 -3.16 7.35 -2.97
CA ALA A 59 -2.30 7.11 -1.80
C ALA A 59 -0.83 7.47 -2.04
N MET A 60 -0.36 7.38 -3.29
CA MET A 60 0.99 7.82 -3.66
C MET A 60 1.11 9.35 -3.69
N GLU A 61 0.06 10.05 -4.13
CA GLU A 61 0.05 11.52 -4.23
C GLU A 61 -0.25 12.20 -2.89
N ASP A 62 -1.07 11.57 -2.04
CA ASP A 62 -1.51 12.08 -0.74
C ASP A 62 -1.07 11.15 0.39
N HIS A 63 -0.14 11.65 1.21
CA HIS A 63 0.35 10.90 2.37
C HIS A 63 -0.69 10.76 3.48
N ASP A 64 -1.50 11.80 3.71
CA ASP A 64 -2.54 11.74 4.74
C ASP A 64 -3.57 10.68 4.37
N TYR A 65 -3.86 10.49 3.08
CA TYR A 65 -4.68 9.37 2.63
C TYR A 65 -4.05 8.01 3.00
N THR A 66 -2.74 7.87 2.83
CA THR A 66 -2.04 6.65 3.26
C THR A 66 -2.13 6.43 4.78
N CYS A 67 -1.97 7.49 5.57
CA CYS A 67 -2.11 7.43 7.03
C CYS A 67 -3.55 7.07 7.45
N TRP A 68 -4.55 7.60 6.75
CA TRP A 68 -5.96 7.30 6.99
C TRP A 68 -6.32 5.83 6.71
N LEU A 69 -5.67 5.21 5.71
CA LEU A 69 -5.83 3.79 5.39
C LEU A 69 -5.09 2.85 6.37
N ASP A 70 -4.20 3.38 7.20
CA ASP A 70 -3.37 2.59 8.11
C ASP A 70 -4.18 2.10 9.32
N PRO A 71 -4.30 0.78 9.56
CA PRO A 71 -5.03 0.24 10.70
C PRO A 71 -4.44 0.62 12.06
N ASP A 72 -3.19 1.11 12.12
CA ASP A 72 -2.56 1.60 13.35
C ASP A 72 -3.09 2.98 13.79
N ASN A 73 -4.09 3.55 13.10
CA ASN A 73 -4.70 4.86 13.39
C ASN A 73 -3.67 5.99 13.42
N VAL A 74 -2.79 6.02 12.42
CA VAL A 74 -1.81 7.09 12.25
C VAL A 74 -2.56 8.40 12.01
N PRO A 75 -2.19 9.52 12.69
CA PRO A 75 -2.82 10.80 12.45
C PRO A 75 -2.80 11.16 10.97
N ALA A 76 -3.96 11.55 10.44
CA ALA A 76 -4.18 11.89 9.05
C ALA A 76 -5.11 13.10 8.98
N TYR A 77 -4.85 14.02 8.05
CA TYR A 77 -5.67 15.22 7.84
C TYR A 77 -5.90 16.02 9.13
N VAL A 78 -4.86 16.15 9.95
CA VAL A 78 -4.93 16.92 11.19
C VAL A 78 -5.01 18.39 10.82
N HIS A 79 -6.09 19.06 11.23
CA HIS A 79 -6.18 20.51 11.15
C HIS A 79 -5.59 21.13 12.41
N ASP A 80 -4.78 22.16 12.24
CA ASP A 80 -4.37 23.03 13.34
C ASP A 80 -5.59 23.89 13.73
N ASP A 81 -6.23 23.57 14.85
CA ASP A 81 -7.27 24.41 15.50
C ASP A 81 -6.65 25.67 16.16
#